data_AF-A0A6L6E3M1-F1
#
_entry.id   AF-A0A6L6E3M1-F1
#
_cell.length_a   1.000
_cell.length_b   1.000
_cell.length_c   1.000
_cell.angle_alpha   90.00
_cell.angle_beta   90.00
_cell.angle_gamma   90.00
#
_symmetry.space_group_name_H-M   'P 1'
#
loop_
_entity.id
_entity.type
_entity.pdbx_description
1 polymer ?
#
loop_
_entity_poly.entity_id
_entity_poly.type
_entity_poly.pdbx_seq_one_letter_code
_entity_poly.pdbx_strand_id
1 'polypeptide(L)' 'MSRILKINLMREEGAATAEYAIATMAAVAFAGLLVVIMRSPEVKEILLGLIKTALTPQG' A
#
# COMPACT_ATOMS: atom_id res chain seq x y z
N MET A 1 -5.18 3.61 43.48
CA MET A 1 -5.50 2.56 42.49
C MET A 1 -5.94 3.09 41.11
N SER A 2 -6.61 4.25 40.98
CA SER A 2 -7.26 4.66 39.70
C SER A 2 -6.33 5.23 38.60
N ARG A 3 -5.19 5.83 38.96
CA ARG A 3 -4.25 6.43 37.98
C ARG A 3 -3.51 5.41 37.11
N ILE A 4 -3.21 4.23 37.64
CA ILE A 4 -2.48 3.18 36.93
C ILE A 4 -3.35 2.55 35.83
N LEU A 5 -4.63 2.32 36.13
CA LEU A 5 -5.58 1.75 35.17
C LEU A 5 -5.79 2.67 33.95
N LYS A 6 -5.87 3.99 34.15
CA LYS A 6 -5.99 4.97 33.06
C LYS A 6 -4.78 4.99 32.12
N ILE A 7 -3.56 4.80 32.66
CA ILE A 7 -2.34 4.81 31.84
C ILE A 7 -2.27 3.57 30.94
N ASN A 8 -2.67 2.40 31.44
CA ASN A 8 -2.68 1.19 30.62
C ASN A 8 -3.70 1.27 29.47
N LEU A 9 -4.91 1.77 29.74
CA LEU A 9 -5.93 1.94 28.70
C LEU A 9 -5.48 2.88 27.57
N MET A 10 -4.85 4.01 27.90
CA MET A 10 -4.30 4.93 26.90
C MET A 10 -3.16 4.32 26.07
N ARG A 11 -2.36 3.41 26.67
CA ARG A 11 -1.28 2.71 25.96
C ARG A 11 -1.82 1.66 24.97
N GLU A 12 -2.89 0.95 25.33
CA GLU A 12 -3.53 -0.02 24.45
C GLU A 12 -4.18 0.65 23.23
N GLU A 13 -4.88 1.77 23.43
CA GLU A 13 -5.46 2.56 22.34
C GLU A 13 -4.39 3.14 21.40
N GLY A 14 -3.29 3.65 21.96
CA GLY A 14 -2.15 4.17 21.18
C GLY A 14 -1.38 3.08 20.43
N ALA A 15 -1.26 1.89 21.00
CA ALA A 15 -0.59 0.75 20.37
C ALA A 15 -1.34 0.25 19.13
N ALA A 16 -2.66 0.12 19.20
CA ALA A 16 -3.49 -0.31 18.07
C ALA A 16 -3.41 0.66 16.87
N THR A 17 -3.37 1.97 17.14
CA THR A 17 -3.25 2.99 16.09
C THR A 17 -1.84 2.98 15.47
N ALA A 18 -0.80 2.78 16.28
CA ALA A 18 0.58 2.68 15.81
C ALA A 18 0.79 1.42 14.95
N GLU A 19 0.22 0.28 15.34
CA GLU A 19 0.28 -0.96 14.58
C GLU A 19 -0.35 -0.81 13.19
N TYR A 20 -1.54 -0.21 13.11
CA TYR A 20 -2.20 0.06 11.84
C TYR A 20 -1.37 1.01 10.95
N ALA A 21 -0.76 2.04 11.55
CA ALA A 21 0.13 2.94 10.83
C ALA A 21 1.35 2.19 10.27
N ILE A 22 1.98 1.31 11.05
CA ILE A 22 3.14 0.51 10.62
C ILE A 22 2.73 -0.47 9.50
N ALA A 23 1.62 -1.19 9.67
CA ALA A 23 1.12 -2.12 8.65
C ALA A 23 0.82 -1.39 7.33
N THR A 24 0.20 -0.22 7.42
CA THR A 24 -0.07 0.64 6.25
C THR A 24 1.24 1.11 5.60
N MET A 25 2.21 1.59 6.38
CA MET A 25 3.50 2.04 5.86
C MET A 25 4.30 0.90 5.21
N ALA A 26 4.23 -0.32 5.76
CA ALA A 26 4.83 -1.50 5.16
C ALA A 26 4.20 -1.84 3.80
N ALA A 27 2.86 -1.81 3.71
CA ALA A 27 2.14 -2.01 2.46
C ALA A 27 2.46 -0.92 1.43
N VAL A 28 2.54 0.34 1.85
CA VAL A 28 2.91 1.47 0.99
C VAL A 28 4.34 1.34 0.47
N ALA A 29 5.29 0.90 1.30
CA ALA A 29 6.67 0.65 0.86
C ALA A 29 6.73 -0.43 -0.22
N PHE A 30 5.97 -1.52 -0.05
CA PHE A 30 5.84 -2.57 -1.06
C PHE A 30 5.20 -2.06 -2.35
N ALA A 31 4.13 -1.27 -2.26
CA ALA A 31 3.53 -0.61 -3.43
C ALA A 31 4.51 0.34 -4.13
N GLY A 32 5.39 1.01 -3.39
CA GLY A 32 6.47 1.82 -3.94
C GLY A 32 7.41 1.03 -4.86
N LEU A 33 7.76 -0.20 -4.50
CA LEU A 33 8.53 -1.10 -5.37
C LEU A 33 7.77 -1.41 -6.68
N LEU A 34 6.48 -1.71 -6.60
CA LEU A 34 5.65 -1.93 -7.79
C LEU A 34 5.61 -0.70 -8.70
N VAL A 35 5.52 0.51 -8.13
CA VAL A 35 5.59 1.76 -8.90
C VAL A 35 6.92 1.89 -9.65
N VAL A 36 8.04 1.54 -9.02
CA VAL A 36 9.35 1.53 -9.68
C VAL A 36 9.38 0.53 -10.83
N ILE A 37 8.86 -0.68 -10.61
CA ILE A 37 8.76 -1.72 -11.65
C ILE A 37 7.89 -1.23 -12.82
N MET A 38 6.73 -0.64 -12.55
CA MET A 38 5.84 -0.08 -13.59
C MET A 38 6.47 1.09 -14.37
N ARG A 39 7.51 1.73 -13.82
CA ARG A 39 8.21 2.82 -14.51
C ARG A 39 9.22 2.30 -15.55
N SER A 40 9.58 1.01 -15.54
CA SER A 40 10.49 0.41 -16.54
C SER A 40 9.92 0.55 -17.96
N PRO A 41 10.78 0.82 -18.96
CA PRO A 41 10.38 0.86 -20.37
C PRO A 41 9.72 -0.43 -20.84
N GLU A 42 10.28 -1.59 -20.49
CA GLU A 42 9.80 -2.91 -20.89
C GLU A 42 8.37 -3.16 -20.37
N VAL A 43 8.13 -2.85 -19.09
CA VAL A 43 6.79 -3.02 -18.48
C VAL A 43 5.78 -2.08 -19.13
N LYS A 44 6.16 -0.83 -19.41
CA LYS A 44 5.29 0.13 -20.10
C LYS A 44 4.91 -0.34 -21.49
N GLU A 45 5.86 -0.87 -22.26
CA GLU A 45 5.60 -1.40 -23.60
C GLU A 45 4.62 -2.57 -23.58
N ILE A 46 4.79 -3.51 -22.65
CA ILE A 46 3.86 -4.63 -22.45
C ILE A 46 2.46 -4.09 -22.16
N LEU A 47 2.31 -3.19 -21.17
CA LEU A 47 1.01 -2.63 -20.79
C LEU A 47 0.35 -1.86 -21.94
N LEU A 48 1.13 -1.05 -22.67
CA LEU A 48 0.64 -0.33 -23.85
C LEU A 48 0.21 -1.29 -24.96
N GLY A 49 0.92 -2.39 -25.16
CA GLY A 49 0.54 -3.45 -26.09
C GLY A 49 -0.82 -4.05 -25.73
N LEU A 50 -1.00 -4.44 -24.46
CA LEU A 50 -2.26 -4.98 -23.96
C LEU A 50 -3.41 -3.99 -24.14
N ILE A 51 -3.20 -2.71 -23.83
CA ILE A 51 -4.22 -1.66 -24.01
C ILE A 51 -4.57 -1.51 -25.49
N LYS A 52 -3.58 -1.46 -26.39
CA LYS A 52 -3.83 -1.37 -27.84
C LYS A 52 -4.61 -2.58 -28.36
N THR A 53 -4.28 -3.79 -27.91
CA THR A 53 -5.02 -5.00 -28.28
C THR A 53 -6.47 -4.93 -27.78
N ALA A 54 -6.69 -4.48 -26.54
CA ALA A 54 -8.04 -4.35 -25.99
C ALA A 54 -8.89 -3.26 -26.66
N LEU A 55 -8.24 -2.20 -27.17
CA LEU A 55 -8.90 -1.06 -27.81
C LEU A 55 -9.02 -1.17 -29.33
N THR A 56 -8.37 -2.15 -29.97
CA THR A 56 -8.55 -2.38 -31.41
C THR A 56 -9.89 -3.09 -31.61
N PRO A 57 -10.88 -2.45 -32.26
CA PRO A 57 -12.15 -3.10 -32.52
C PRO A 57 -11.90 -4.38 -33.31
N GLN A 58 -12.44 -5.51 -32.84
CA GLN A 58 -12.53 -6.71 -33.66
C GLN A 58 -13.51 -6.39 -34.79
N GLY A 59 -12.96 -5.98 -35.93
CA GLY A 59 -13.68 -5.97 -37.21
C GLY A 59 -13.88 -7.41 -37.67
#